data_AF-A0AAE8W2G1-F1
#
_entry.id   AF-A0AAE8W2G1-F1
#
_cell.length_a   1.000
_cell.length_b   1.000
_cell.length_c   1.000
_cell.angle_alpha   90.00
_cell.angle_beta   90.00
_cell.angle_gamma   90.00
#
_symmetry.space_group_name_H-M   'P 1'
#
loop_
_entity.id
_entity.type
_entity.pdbx_description
1 polymer ?
#
loop_
_entity_poly.entity_id
_entity_poly.type
_entity_poly.pdbx_seq_one_letter_code
_entity_poly.pdbx_strand_id
1 'polypeptide(L)'
;MADVPRRPRYLASPGEDGAGTVIQTLTDAGWTDATWMDNTRVFDPSQRLALEFLPEAEPVPRLEDQRVLWRLWARRDALSPLAWTALFTDETPEEVLLPVISALAADPDAGLEQSLRHPARSEADDSAVVAPSCRCRMVS
;
A
#
# COMPACT_ATOMS: atom_id res chain seq x y z
N MET A 1 29.09 -29.43 -0.37
CA MET A 1 27.90 -28.57 -0.21
C MET A 1 27.85 -27.66 -1.41
N ALA A 2 26.87 -27.84 -2.30
CA ALA A 2 26.71 -26.96 -3.45
C ALA A 2 26.04 -25.66 -3.00
N ASP A 3 26.56 -24.53 -3.47
CA ASP A 3 25.95 -23.21 -3.33
C ASP A 3 24.62 -23.21 -4.10
N VAL A 4 23.50 -23.10 -3.38
CA VAL A 4 22.19 -22.95 -4.01
C VAL A 4 22.18 -21.57 -4.68
N PRO A 5 21.98 -21.47 -6.01
CA PRO A 5 21.92 -20.19 -6.68
C PRO A 5 20.73 -19.41 -6.10
N ARG A 6 21.02 -18.43 -5.23
CA ARG A 6 20.02 -17.48 -4.75
C ARG A 6 19.69 -16.58 -5.92
N ARG A 7 18.45 -16.65 -6.40
CA ARG A 7 17.96 -15.65 -7.35
C ARG A 7 18.16 -14.26 -6.73
N PRO A 8 18.57 -13.26 -7.50
CA PRO A 8 18.49 -11.87 -7.06
C PRO A 8 17.09 -11.59 -6.48
N ARG A 9 16.98 -10.86 -5.37
CA ARG A 9 15.68 -10.61 -4.71
C ARG A 9 14.62 -10.02 -5.66
N TYR A 10 15.02 -9.29 -6.70
CA TYR A 10 14.12 -8.80 -7.74
C TYR A 10 13.44 -9.91 -8.60
N LEU A 11 13.87 -11.17 -8.48
CA LEU A 11 13.24 -12.37 -9.07
C LEU A 11 12.60 -13.28 -8.01
N ALA A 12 12.65 -12.91 -6.73
CA ALA A 12 11.86 -13.51 -5.69
C ALA A 12 10.64 -12.60 -5.53
N SER A 13 9.43 -13.10 -5.82
CA SER A 13 8.20 -12.36 -5.50
C SER A 13 8.28 -11.88 -4.04
N PRO A 14 7.75 -10.68 -3.71
CA PRO A 14 7.65 -10.23 -2.34
C PRO A 14 6.80 -11.23 -1.56
N GLY A 15 7.47 -12.16 -0.89
CA GLY A 15 6.84 -13.10 0.03
C GLY A 15 6.43 -12.40 1.31
N GLU A 16 5.67 -13.09 2.15
CA GLU A 16 5.27 -12.65 3.49
C GLU A 16 6.47 -12.15 4.34
N ASP A 17 7.67 -12.70 4.08
CA ASP A 17 8.93 -12.29 4.73
C ASP A 17 9.30 -10.81 4.52
N GLY A 18 8.99 -10.24 3.34
CA GLY A 18 9.24 -8.82 3.05
C GLY A 18 8.23 -7.91 3.75
N ALA A 19 6.97 -8.35 3.83
CA ALA A 19 5.92 -7.58 4.48
C ALA A 19 6.17 -7.41 5.98
N GLY A 20 6.63 -8.47 6.66
CA GLY A 20 7.04 -8.39 8.06
C GLY A 20 8.13 -7.35 8.31
N THR A 21 9.11 -7.22 7.40
CA THR A 21 10.19 -6.23 7.52
C THR A 21 9.68 -4.78 7.39
N VAL A 22 8.80 -4.53 6.41
CA VAL A 22 8.18 -3.22 6.19
C VAL A 22 7.32 -2.80 7.39
N ILE A 23 6.47 -3.72 7.87
CA ILE A 23 5.58 -3.47 9.01
C ILE A 23 6.40 -3.20 10.27
N GLN A 24 7.41 -4.04 10.56
CA GLN A 24 8.27 -3.86 11.72
C GLN A 24 9.00 -2.50 11.69
N THR A 25 9.47 -2.08 10.52
CA THR A 25 10.11 -0.76 10.34
C THR A 25 9.19 0.39 10.76
N LEU A 26 7.89 0.30 10.42
CA LEU A 26 6.91 1.31 10.81
C LEU A 26 6.58 1.24 12.30
N THR A 27 6.40 0.04 12.85
CA THR A 27 6.15 -0.16 14.28
C THR A 27 7.32 0.37 15.14
N ASP A 28 8.56 0.14 14.71
CA ASP A 28 9.76 0.70 15.38
C ASP A 28 9.81 2.24 15.32
N ALA A 29 9.18 2.84 14.30
CA ALA A 29 9.00 4.29 14.18
C ALA A 29 7.79 4.83 14.98
N GLY A 30 7.11 3.99 15.76
CA GLY A 30 5.98 4.37 16.60
C GLY A 30 4.63 4.37 15.89
N TRP A 31 4.55 3.81 14.69
CA TRP A 31 3.27 3.59 14.03
C TRP A 31 2.52 2.44 14.71
N THR A 32 1.19 2.48 14.68
CA THR A 32 0.33 1.49 15.34
C THR A 32 -0.29 0.56 14.31
N ASP A 33 -0.14 -0.76 14.50
CA ASP A 33 -0.77 -1.75 13.65
C ASP A 33 -2.20 -2.09 14.10
N ALA A 34 -3.02 -2.49 13.12
CA ALA A 34 -4.34 -3.06 13.28
C ALA A 34 -4.52 -4.14 12.21
N THR A 35 -4.65 -5.38 12.66
CA THR A 35 -4.79 -6.54 11.76
C THR A 35 -6.26 -6.97 11.66
N TRP A 36 -6.74 -7.22 10.45
CA TRP A 36 -8.08 -7.72 10.19
C TRP A 36 -8.11 -8.67 8.99
N MET A 37 -8.52 -9.93 9.20
CA MET A 37 -8.64 -10.97 8.16
C MET A 37 -7.40 -11.02 7.26
N ASP A 38 -6.24 -11.26 7.88
CA ASP A 38 -4.90 -11.33 7.26
C ASP A 38 -4.37 -10.04 6.60
N ASN A 39 -5.22 -9.03 6.45
CA ASN A 39 -4.76 -7.70 6.09
C ASN A 39 -4.14 -7.03 7.30
N THR A 40 -2.96 -6.44 7.10
CA THR A 40 -2.32 -5.62 8.13
C THR A 40 -2.40 -4.16 7.72
N ARG A 41 -2.92 -3.31 8.60
CA ARG A 41 -2.90 -1.86 8.42
C ARG A 41 -2.06 -1.23 9.51
N VAL A 42 -1.17 -0.32 9.16
CA VAL A 42 -0.33 0.41 10.10
C VAL A 42 -0.58 1.90 9.92
N PHE A 43 -0.81 2.62 11.01
CA PHE A 43 -1.11 4.05 11.02
C PHE A 43 0.00 4.86 11.66
N ASP A 44 0.27 6.03 11.11
CA ASP A 44 1.14 6.99 11.79
C ASP A 44 0.52 7.47 13.11
N PRO A 45 1.32 8.07 14.03
CA PRO A 45 0.82 8.55 15.31
C PRO A 45 -0.36 9.55 15.22
N SER A 46 -0.46 10.31 14.13
CA SER A 46 -1.54 11.28 13.88
C SER A 46 -2.74 10.66 13.16
N GLN A 47 -2.68 9.38 12.77
CA GLN A 47 -3.71 8.64 12.02
C GLN A 47 -4.13 9.31 10.70
N ARG A 48 -3.22 10.08 10.10
CA ARG A 48 -3.38 10.80 8.83
C ARG A 48 -2.82 9.99 7.67
N LEU A 49 -1.80 9.18 7.90
CA LEU A 49 -1.21 8.24 6.98
C LEU A 49 -1.50 6.81 7.43
N ALA A 50 -1.72 5.92 6.47
CA ALA A 50 -1.65 4.50 6.74
C ALA A 50 -1.07 3.73 5.57
N LEU A 51 -0.32 2.68 5.92
CA LEU A 51 0.11 1.65 4.99
C LEU A 51 -0.68 0.38 5.25
N GLU A 52 -1.14 -0.25 4.18
CA GLU A 52 -1.85 -1.52 4.21
C GLU A 52 -1.10 -2.56 3.41
N PHE A 53 -0.97 -3.75 4.00
CA PHE A 53 -0.60 -4.98 3.33
C PHE A 53 -1.88 -5.79 3.07
N LEU A 54 -2.13 -6.11 1.81
CA LEU A 54 -3.37 -6.71 1.32
C LEU A 54 -3.08 -8.02 0.56
N PRO A 55 -2.69 -9.10 1.26
CA PRO A 55 -2.35 -10.38 0.61
C PRO A 55 -3.56 -11.02 -0.09
N GLU A 56 -4.76 -10.75 0.42
CA GLU A 56 -6.04 -11.25 -0.11
C GLU A 56 -6.63 -10.36 -1.22
N ALA A 57 -5.87 -9.39 -1.73
CA ALA A 57 -6.35 -8.54 -2.82
C ALA A 57 -6.52 -9.34 -4.11
N GLU A 58 -7.70 -9.23 -4.73
CA GLU A 58 -7.93 -9.84 -6.04
C GLU A 58 -7.10 -9.16 -7.14
N PRO A 59 -6.70 -9.91 -8.19
CA PRO A 59 -6.14 -9.35 -9.41
C PRO A 59 -6.98 -8.22 -9.99
N VAL A 60 -6.32 -7.11 -10.36
CA VAL A 60 -6.97 -5.94 -10.93
C VAL A 60 -6.79 -5.96 -12.45
N PRO A 61 -7.86 -6.10 -13.26
CA PRO A 61 -7.74 -6.18 -14.73
C PRO A 61 -7.09 -4.96 -15.40
N ARG A 62 -7.19 -3.79 -14.75
CA ARG A 62 -6.55 -2.55 -15.24
C ARG A 62 -5.05 -2.47 -14.96
N LEU A 63 -4.53 -3.37 -14.12
CA LEU A 63 -3.11 -3.49 -13.77
C LEU A 63 -2.54 -4.81 -14.30
N GLU A 64 -2.97 -5.23 -15.50
CA GLU A 64 -2.48 -6.46 -16.15
C GLU A 64 -2.64 -7.70 -15.26
N ASP A 65 -3.76 -7.78 -14.53
CA ASP A 65 -4.09 -8.86 -13.58
C ASP A 65 -3.10 -9.00 -12.40
N GLN A 66 -2.36 -7.94 -12.07
CA GLN A 66 -1.56 -7.86 -10.85
C GLN A 66 -2.43 -7.63 -9.62
N ARG A 67 -1.96 -8.09 -8.44
CA ARG A 67 -2.62 -7.83 -7.16
C ARG A 67 -2.09 -6.55 -6.55
N VAL A 68 -2.96 -5.71 -6.02
CA VAL A 68 -2.56 -4.57 -5.19
C VAL A 68 -2.14 -5.10 -3.83
N LEU A 69 -0.84 -5.40 -3.68
CA LEU A 69 -0.30 -5.98 -2.46
C LEU A 69 -0.12 -4.93 -1.36
N TRP A 70 0.16 -3.67 -1.73
CA TRP A 70 0.27 -2.58 -0.78
C TRP A 70 -0.56 -1.37 -1.17
N ARG A 71 -1.16 -0.75 -0.16
CA ARG A 71 -1.87 0.52 -0.32
C ARG A 71 -1.40 1.51 0.75
N LEU A 72 -0.82 2.61 0.30
CA LEU A 72 -0.47 3.77 1.13
C LEU A 72 -1.50 4.86 0.87
N TRP A 73 -2.07 5.45 1.91
CA TRP A 73 -3.02 6.55 1.74
C TRP A 73 -2.81 7.63 2.78
N ALA A 74 -3.30 8.83 2.45
CA ALA A 74 -3.34 9.97 3.36
C ALA A 74 -4.72 10.59 3.44
N ARG A 75 -5.01 11.20 4.59
CA ARG A 75 -6.19 12.01 4.86
C ARG A 75 -5.84 13.15 5.80
N ARG A 76 -6.67 14.20 5.80
CA ARG A 76 -6.45 15.37 6.67
C ARG A 76 -6.69 15.04 8.14
N ASP A 77 -7.72 14.24 8.41
CA ASP A 77 -8.18 13.89 9.75
C ASP A 77 -8.86 12.52 9.71
N ALA A 78 -9.12 11.92 10.87
CA ALA A 78 -9.66 10.56 10.97
C ALA A 78 -11.03 10.35 10.28
N LEU A 79 -11.80 11.43 10.08
CA LEU A 79 -13.12 11.42 9.45
C LEU A 79 -13.13 12.03 8.04
N SER A 80 -12.00 12.56 7.58
CA SER A 80 -11.90 13.17 6.26
C SER A 80 -11.78 12.08 5.18
N PRO A 81 -12.31 12.31 3.97
CA PRO A 81 -12.04 11.42 2.84
C PRO A 81 -10.54 11.34 2.56
N LEU A 82 -10.13 10.27 1.87
CA LEU A 82 -8.74 10.11 1.45
C LEU A 82 -8.35 11.28 0.54
N ALA A 83 -7.29 11.99 0.91
CA ALA A 83 -6.71 13.04 0.09
C ALA A 83 -6.03 12.44 -1.15
N TRP A 84 -5.32 11.33 -0.95
CA TRP A 84 -4.70 10.56 -2.01
C TRP A 84 -4.42 9.13 -1.56
N THR A 85 -4.19 8.28 -2.55
CA THR A 85 -3.75 6.89 -2.39
C THR A 85 -2.65 6.59 -3.39
N ALA A 86 -1.65 5.82 -2.95
CA ALA A 86 -0.62 5.20 -3.77
C ALA A 86 -0.75 3.68 -3.63
N LEU A 87 -0.72 2.98 -4.76
CA LEU A 87 -0.87 1.53 -4.84
C LEU A 87 0.43 0.93 -5.33
N PHE A 88 0.86 -0.16 -4.70
CA PHE A 88 1.99 -0.95 -5.14
C PHE A 88 1.53 -2.39 -5.34
N THR A 89 1.89 -2.95 -6.48
CA THR A 89 1.50 -4.31 -6.86
C THR A 89 2.42 -5.37 -6.25
N ASP A 90 2.04 -6.63 -6.37
CA ASP A 90 2.88 -7.79 -6.06
C ASP A 90 4.14 -7.90 -6.92
N GLU A 91 4.25 -7.13 -8.00
CA GLU A 91 5.46 -7.00 -8.83
C GLU A 91 6.32 -5.78 -8.43
N THR A 92 5.90 -4.98 -7.46
CA THR A 92 6.72 -3.84 -7.00
C THR A 92 7.96 -4.33 -6.26
N PRO A 93 9.18 -3.99 -6.71
CA PRO A 93 10.39 -4.45 -6.05
C PRO A 93 10.51 -3.90 -4.62
N GLU A 94 10.91 -4.76 -3.68
CA GLU A 94 11.08 -4.41 -2.27
C GLU A 94 12.12 -3.29 -2.09
N GLU A 95 13.16 -3.27 -2.94
CA GLU A 95 14.19 -2.23 -2.95
C GLU A 95 13.68 -0.83 -3.33
N VAL A 96 12.51 -0.74 -3.96
CA VAL A 96 11.82 0.54 -4.25
C VAL A 96 10.85 0.88 -3.14
N LEU A 97 10.11 -0.11 -2.63
CA LEU A 97 9.12 0.09 -1.58
C LEU A 97 9.76 0.49 -0.25
N LEU A 98 10.79 -0.24 0.20
CA LEU A 98 11.41 -0.03 1.51
C LEU A 98 11.95 1.40 1.72
N PRO A 99 12.71 2.02 0.78
CA PRO A 99 13.18 3.39 0.95
C PRO A 99 12.05 4.42 1.04
N VAL A 100 10.96 4.23 0.27
CA VAL A 100 9.79 5.11 0.29
C VAL A 100 9.11 5.03 1.66
N ILE A 101 8.84 3.82 2.14
CA ILE A 101 8.19 3.63 3.45
C ILE A 101 9.10 4.08 4.59
N SER A 102 10.41 3.83 4.50
CA SER A 102 11.37 4.26 5.53
C SER A 102 11.47 5.79 5.62
N ALA A 103 11.45 6.49 4.48
CA ALA A 103 11.45 7.94 4.46
C ALA A 103 10.18 8.53 5.11
N LEU A 104 9.02 7.92 4.84
CA LEU A 104 7.74 8.30 5.46
C LEU A 104 7.71 7.99 6.96
N ALA A 105 8.28 6.86 7.38
CA ALA A 105 8.33 6.47 8.78
C ALA A 105 9.17 7.46 9.61
N ALA A 106 10.27 7.96 9.03
CA ALA A 106 11.20 8.86 9.70
C ALA A 106 10.63 10.29 9.89
N ASP A 107 9.81 10.75 8.95
CA ASP A 107 9.17 12.07 9.02
C ASP A 107 7.80 12.02 8.32
N PRO A 108 6.75 11.56 9.01
CA PRO A 108 5.41 11.42 8.40
C PRO A 108 4.79 12.76 8.03
N ASP A 109 5.26 13.87 8.62
CA ASP A 109 4.81 15.22 8.29
C ASP A 109 5.58 15.79 7.08
N ALA A 110 6.77 15.26 6.75
CA ALA A 110 7.55 15.68 5.59
C ALA A 110 6.76 15.46 4.29
N GLY A 111 6.34 16.58 3.69
CA GLY A 111 5.60 16.57 2.43
C GLY A 111 4.13 16.22 2.56
N LEU A 112 3.65 15.68 3.69
CA LEU A 112 2.23 15.43 3.93
C LEU A 112 1.43 16.74 3.84
N GLU A 113 1.88 17.78 4.53
CA GLU A 113 1.24 19.11 4.50
C GLU A 113 1.21 19.72 3.09
N GLN A 114 2.17 19.40 2.23
CA GLN A 114 2.17 19.84 0.84
C GLN A 114 1.24 18.99 -0.03
N SER A 115 1.18 17.68 0.22
CA SER A 115 0.27 16.76 -0.46
C SER A 115 -1.21 17.06 -0.15
N LEU A 116 -1.53 17.41 1.10
CA LEU A 116 -2.89 17.73 1.60
C LEU A 116 -3.43 19.09 1.11
N ARG A 117 -2.62 19.88 0.41
CA ARG A 117 -3.05 21.12 -0.27
C ARG A 117 -3.75 20.84 -1.59
N HIS A 118 -3.56 19.66 -2.17
CA HIS A 118 -4.30 19.26 -3.36
C HIS A 118 -5.69 18.79 -2.94
N PRO A 119 -6.75 19.17 -3.66
CA PRO A 119 -8.09 18.69 -3.35
C PRO A 119 -8.11 17.17 -3.44
N ALA A 120 -8.78 16.55 -2.47
CA ALA A 120 -8.98 15.11 -2.46
C ALA A 120 -9.54 14.65 -3.80
N ARG A 121 -8.96 13.58 -4.37
CA ARG A 121 -9.64 12.87 -5.47
C ARG A 121 -10.94 12.29 -4.93
N SER A 122 -11.97 12.28 -5.76
CA SER A 122 -13.25 11.66 -5.39
C SER A 122 -13.04 10.18 -5.07
N GLU A 123 -13.66 9.66 -4.01
CA GLU A 123 -13.60 8.23 -3.63
C GLU A 123 -14.04 7.29 -4.77
N ALA A 124 -14.87 7.78 -5.69
CA ALA A 124 -15.27 7.05 -6.89
C ALA A 124 -14.09 6.78 -7.85
N ASP A 125 -13.05 7.60 -7.84
CA ASP A 125 -11.83 7.41 -8.63
C ASP A 125 -10.94 6.34 -7.99
N ASP A 126 -10.77 6.37 -6.67
CA ASP A 126 -9.97 5.41 -5.90
C ASP A 126 -10.57 4.00 -5.95
N SER A 127 -11.89 3.91 -5.75
CA SER A 127 -12.63 2.66 -5.90
C SER A 127 -12.60 2.16 -7.34
N ALA A 128 -12.54 3.03 -8.36
CA ALA A 128 -12.41 2.60 -9.75
C ALA A 128 -11.04 1.98 -10.09
N VAL A 129 -10.00 2.26 -9.31
CA VAL A 129 -8.69 1.63 -9.50
C VAL A 129 -8.67 0.21 -8.96
N VAL A 130 -9.34 -0.06 -7.84
CA VAL A 130 -9.30 -1.37 -7.14
C VAL A 130 -10.55 -2.23 -7.39
N ALA A 131 -11.67 -1.64 -7.83
CA ALA A 131 -12.90 -2.39 -8.05
C ALA A 131 -12.84 -3.23 -9.35
N PRO A 132 -13.29 -4.50 -9.31
CA PRO A 132 -13.54 -5.25 -10.52
C PRO A 132 -14.55 -4.47 -11.36
N SER A 133 -14.25 -4.25 -12.63
CA SER A 133 -15.17 -3.56 -13.52
C SER A 133 -16.44 -4.39 -13.68
N CYS A 134 -17.46 -4.10 -12.87
CA CYS A 134 -18.82 -4.54 -13.11
C CYS A 134 -19.35 -3.82 -14.36
N ARG A 135 -18.97 -4.31 -15.54
CA ARG A 135 -19.75 -4.06 -16.75
C ARG A 135 -21.01 -4.91 -16.65
N CYS A 136 -22.06 -4.34 -16.06
CA CYS A 136 -23.41 -4.81 -16.39
C CYS A 136 -23.62 -4.55 -17.88
N ARG A 137 -23.44 -5.60 -18.69
CA ARG A 137 -23.83 -5.62 -20.10
C ARG A 137 -25.35 -5.49 -20.11
N MET A 138 -25.85 -4.29 -20.40
CA MET A 138 -27.27 -4.06 -20.65
C MET A 138 -27.61 -4.82 -21.94
N VAL A 139 -28.19 -6.01 -21.79
CA VAL A 139 -28.81 -6.73 -22.92
C VAL A 139 -30.10 -5.99 -23.23
N SER A 140 -30.17 -5.46 -24.44
CA SER A 140 -31.36 -4.84 -25.05
C SER A 140 -32.42 -5.88 -25.38
#